data_AF-A0A960ZV67-F1
#
_entry.id   AF-A0A960ZV67-F1
#
_cell.length_a   1.000
_cell.length_b   1.000
_cell.length_c   1.000
_cell.angle_alpha   90.00
_cell.angle_beta   90.00
_cell.angle_gamma   90.00
#
_symmetry.space_group_name_H-M   'P 1'
#
loop_
_entity.id
_entity.type
_entity.pdbx_description
1 polymer ?
#
loop_
_entity_poly.entity_id
_entity_poly.type
_entity_poly.pdbx_seq_one_letter_code
_entity_poly.pdbx_strand_id
1 'polypeptide(L)'
;TVIAILGLLASIATAAFSTPKASYEKARARRNAQQIATEYNCARAAGLNFTVESDVLATARNVVRGGIATSGAFRGREFKVAGIEIEDVEEAANFLVIHDGELIFQH
;
A
#
# COMPACT_ATOMS: atom_id res chain seq x y z
N THR A 1 -13.63 -33.79 -3.20
CA THR A 1 -13.41 -32.36 -2.93
C THR A 1 -11.99 -32.07 -2.43
N VAL A 2 -11.41 -32.89 -1.55
CA VAL A 2 -10.02 -32.71 -1.05
C VAL A 2 -8.95 -32.66 -2.16
N ILE A 3 -9.06 -33.52 -3.19
CA ILE A 3 -8.10 -33.56 -4.32
C ILE A 3 -8.12 -32.26 -5.14
N ALA A 4 -9.29 -31.62 -5.28
CA ALA A 4 -9.42 -30.35 -6.00
C ALA A 4 -8.78 -29.19 -5.22
N ILE A 5 -8.89 -29.20 -3.88
CA ILE A 5 -8.26 -28.19 -3.02
C ILE A 5 -6.73 -28.35 -3.05
N LEU A 6 -6.22 -29.58 -3.00
CA LEU A 6 -4.78 -29.85 -3.10
C LEU A 6 -4.22 -29.43 -4.47
N GLY A 7 -4.94 -29.69 -5.56
CA GLY A 7 -4.54 -29.23 -6.90
C GLY A 7 -4.50 -27.72 -7.05
N LEU A 8 -5.44 -27.01 -6.39
CA LEU A 8 -5.51 -25.54 -6.42
C LEU A 8 -4.44 -24.89 -5.53
N LEU A 9 -4.10 -25.49 -4.39
CA LEU A 9 -2.98 -25.04 -3.56
C LEU A 9 -1.63 -25.30 -4.23
N ALA A 10 -1.48 -26.45 -4.92
CA ALA A 10 -0.26 -26.79 -5.65
C ALA A 10 -0.02 -25.89 -6.88
N SER A 11 -1.08 -25.43 -7.56
CA SER A 11 -0.95 -24.49 -8.69
C SER A 11 -0.55 -23.07 -8.24
N ILE A 12 -1.08 -22.59 -7.11
CA ILE A 12 -0.64 -21.33 -6.50
C ILE A 12 0.83 -21.43 -6.05
N ALA A 13 1.20 -22.57 -5.43
CA ALA A 13 2.58 -22.80 -5.00
C ALA A 13 3.56 -22.87 -6.19
N THR A 14 3.21 -23.53 -7.29
CA THR A 14 4.09 -23.61 -8.47
C THR A 14 4.21 -22.28 -9.22
N ALA A 15 3.14 -21.47 -9.28
CA ALA A 15 3.24 -20.09 -9.75
C ALA A 15 4.14 -19.23 -8.82
N ALA A 16 4.19 -19.58 -7.52
CA ALA A 16 5.09 -19.01 -6.54
C ALA A 16 6.54 -19.55 -6.59
N PHE A 17 6.89 -20.47 -7.50
CA PHE A 17 8.27 -20.93 -7.70
C PHE A 17 8.83 -20.70 -9.11
N SER A 18 8.00 -20.47 -10.14
CA SER A 18 8.47 -20.25 -11.53
C SER A 18 8.68 -18.78 -11.90
N THR A 19 8.31 -17.86 -11.02
CA THR A 19 8.34 -16.42 -11.34
C THR A 19 9.73 -15.85 -11.04
N PRO A 20 10.37 -15.11 -11.96
CA PRO A 20 11.67 -14.47 -11.69
C PRO A 20 11.58 -13.55 -10.47
N LYS A 21 12.65 -13.45 -9.65
CA LYS A 21 12.71 -12.55 -8.47
C LYS A 21 12.16 -11.15 -8.75
N ALA A 22 12.48 -10.59 -9.92
CA ALA A 22 12.00 -9.27 -10.36
C ALA A 22 10.47 -9.15 -10.44
N SER A 23 9.74 -10.23 -10.68
CA SER A 23 8.28 -10.22 -10.71
C SER A 23 7.66 -10.43 -9.32
N TYR A 24 8.38 -11.03 -8.37
CA TYR A 24 7.96 -10.99 -6.95
C TYR A 24 8.11 -9.59 -6.36
N GLU A 25 9.24 -8.92 -6.60
CA GLU A 25 9.45 -7.56 -6.12
C GLU A 25 8.41 -6.59 -6.71
N LYS A 26 8.12 -6.68 -8.01
CA LYS A 26 7.03 -5.89 -8.63
C LYS A 26 5.65 -6.18 -8.02
N ALA A 27 5.35 -7.44 -7.72
CA ALA A 27 4.08 -7.81 -7.08
C ALA A 27 4.01 -7.27 -5.64
N ARG A 28 5.13 -7.31 -4.91
CA ARG A 28 5.26 -6.73 -3.57
C ARG A 28 5.09 -5.21 -3.60
N ALA A 29 5.80 -4.51 -4.48
CA ALA A 29 5.70 -3.06 -4.66
C ALA A 29 4.25 -2.63 -4.99
N ARG A 30 3.56 -3.37 -5.87
CA ARG A 30 2.14 -3.15 -6.16
C ARG A 30 1.23 -3.34 -4.94
N ARG A 31 1.44 -4.41 -4.17
CA ARG A 31 0.69 -4.66 -2.93
C ARG A 31 0.91 -3.54 -1.91
N ASN A 32 2.16 -3.11 -1.75
CA ASN A 32 2.53 -2.02 -0.86
C ASN A 32 1.87 -0.71 -1.29
N ALA A 33 1.90 -0.38 -2.58
CA ALA A 33 1.24 0.80 -3.12
C ALA A 33 -0.28 0.78 -2.89
N GLN A 34 -0.94 -0.37 -3.07
CA GLN A 34 -2.37 -0.52 -2.75
C GLN A 34 -2.67 -0.29 -1.26
N GLN A 35 -1.83 -0.83 -0.38
CA GLN A 35 -1.97 -0.64 1.07
C GLN A 35 -1.80 0.84 1.45
N ILE A 36 -0.80 1.51 0.87
CA ILE A 36 -0.54 2.94 1.09
C ILE A 36 -1.72 3.80 0.61
N ALA A 37 -2.22 3.58 -0.61
CA ALA A 37 -3.37 4.35 -1.12
C ALA A 37 -4.64 4.11 -0.27
N THR A 38 -4.85 2.88 0.19
CA THR A 38 -6.00 2.55 1.06
C THR A 38 -5.88 3.25 2.41
N GLU A 39 -4.72 3.19 3.06
CA GLU A 39 -4.49 3.85 4.34
C GLU A 39 -4.57 5.37 4.23
N TYR A 40 -4.03 5.94 3.16
CA TYR A 40 -4.16 7.36 2.84
C TYR A 40 -5.62 7.79 2.79
N ASN A 41 -6.47 7.05 2.08
CA ASN A 41 -7.90 7.37 1.97
C ASN A 41 -8.64 7.23 3.31
N CYS A 42 -8.31 6.21 4.09
CA CYS A 42 -8.83 6.03 5.45
C CYS A 42 -8.44 7.20 6.37
N ALA A 43 -7.17 7.60 6.33
CA ALA A 43 -6.67 8.72 7.11
C ALA A 43 -7.31 10.05 6.68
N ARG A 44 -7.47 10.27 5.37
CA ARG A 44 -8.14 11.45 4.83
C ARG A 44 -9.61 11.52 5.26
N ALA A 45 -10.32 10.41 5.22
CA ALA A 45 -11.69 10.32 5.75
C ALA A 45 -11.74 10.56 7.27
N ALA A 46 -10.68 10.24 8.00
CA ALA A 46 -10.51 10.55 9.41
C ALA A 46 -10.08 12.01 9.68
N GLY A 47 -9.87 12.82 8.64
CA GLY A 47 -9.48 14.22 8.73
C GLY A 47 -7.96 14.46 8.81
N LEU A 48 -7.14 13.44 8.58
CA LEU A 48 -5.69 13.57 8.44
C LEU A 48 -5.32 13.81 6.99
N ASN A 49 -4.59 14.88 6.71
CA ASN A 49 -4.05 15.13 5.37
C ASN A 49 -2.54 14.87 5.36
N PHE A 50 -2.12 13.82 4.66
CA PHE A 50 -0.71 13.47 4.47
C PHE A 50 -0.15 13.95 3.12
N THR A 51 -0.97 14.62 2.31
CA THR A 51 -0.63 15.04 0.95
C THR A 51 0.45 16.12 0.97
N VAL A 52 1.52 15.87 0.24
CA VAL A 52 2.51 16.86 -0.15
C VAL A 52 2.32 17.11 -1.64
N GLU A 53 1.94 18.34 -2.00
CA GLU A 53 1.66 18.68 -3.39
C GLU A 53 2.87 18.40 -4.29
N SER A 54 2.62 17.75 -5.43
CA SER A 54 3.64 17.37 -6.42
C SER A 54 4.74 16.42 -5.92
N ASP A 55 4.63 15.85 -4.71
CA ASP A 55 5.57 14.88 -4.17
C ASP A 55 4.87 13.60 -3.70
N VAL A 56 4.76 12.65 -4.64
CA VAL A 56 4.17 11.32 -4.41
C VAL A 56 4.96 10.55 -3.34
N LEU A 57 6.30 10.64 -3.40
CA LEU A 57 7.17 9.88 -2.51
C LEU A 57 7.09 10.41 -1.07
N ALA A 58 7.12 11.72 -0.88
CA ALA A 58 6.93 12.34 0.43
C ALA A 58 5.53 12.06 0.99
N THR A 59 4.49 12.11 0.13
CA THR A 59 3.12 11.76 0.54
C THR A 59 3.05 10.31 1.01
N ALA A 60 3.59 9.36 0.24
CA ALA A 60 3.62 7.95 0.62
C ALA A 60 4.43 7.69 1.90
N ARG A 61 5.58 8.35 2.06
CA ARG A 61 6.40 8.28 3.28
C ARG A 61 5.66 8.82 4.51
N ASN A 62 4.87 9.89 4.36
CA ASN A 62 4.05 10.42 5.45
C ASN A 62 2.96 9.43 5.88
N VAL A 63 2.33 8.74 4.93
CA VAL A 63 1.32 7.70 5.21
C VAL A 63 1.94 6.49 5.93
N VAL A 64 3.16 6.11 5.57
CA VAL A 64 3.88 4.99 6.21
C VAL A 64 4.38 5.36 7.61
N ARG A 65 4.93 6.58 7.78
CA ARG A 65 5.22 7.13 9.11
C ARG A 65 3.98 7.18 10.00
N GLY A 66 2.85 7.47 9.37
CA GLY A 66 1.55 7.54 10.01
C GLY A 66 1.32 8.84 10.79
N GLY A 67 0.12 8.96 11.31
CA GLY A 67 -0.31 10.11 12.08
C GLY A 67 -1.51 9.78 12.95
N ILE A 68 -1.74 10.61 13.97
CA ILE A 68 -2.83 10.44 14.91
C ILE A 68 -3.90 11.47 14.59
N ALA A 69 -5.13 11.01 14.36
CA ALA A 69 -6.24 11.91 14.10
C ALA A 69 -6.50 12.76 15.36
N THR A 70 -6.44 14.09 15.21
CA THR A 70 -6.61 15.04 16.31
C THR A 70 -8.06 15.52 16.47
N SER A 71 -8.90 15.26 15.47
CA SER A 71 -10.29 15.73 15.38
C SER A 71 -11.23 14.67 14.79
N GLY A 72 -12.55 14.86 14.97
CA GLY A 72 -13.59 14.00 14.39
C GLY A 72 -13.83 12.69 15.15
N ALA A 73 -14.61 11.78 14.55
CA ALA A 73 -15.01 10.50 15.13
C ALA A 73 -13.83 9.54 15.38
N PHE A 74 -12.68 9.80 14.75
CA PHE A 74 -11.48 8.98 14.84
C PHE A 74 -10.40 9.59 15.74
N ARG A 75 -10.72 10.63 16.52
CA ARG A 75 -9.76 11.31 17.41
C ARG A 75 -9.03 10.31 18.32
N GLY A 76 -7.71 10.37 18.32
CA GLY A 76 -6.83 9.49 19.10
C GLY A 76 -6.49 8.16 18.43
N ARG A 77 -7.02 7.90 17.22
CA ARG A 77 -6.61 6.74 16.42
C ARG A 77 -5.38 7.06 15.57
N GLU A 78 -4.43 6.14 15.60
CA GLU A 78 -3.26 6.14 14.73
C GLU A 78 -3.62 5.50 13.39
N PHE A 79 -3.26 6.16 12.30
CA PHE A 79 -3.35 5.68 10.93
C PHE A 79 -1.93 5.53 10.41
N LYS A 80 -1.52 4.30 10.12
CA LYS A 80 -0.19 3.96 9.60
C LYS A 80 -0.23 2.65 8.85
N VAL A 81 0.62 2.52 7.84
CA VAL A 81 0.80 1.25 7.16
C VAL A 81 1.84 0.42 7.92
N ALA A 82 1.40 -0.70 8.50
CA ALA A 82 2.30 -1.59 9.24
C ALA A 82 3.11 -2.49 8.30
N GLY A 83 4.42 -2.60 8.55
CA GLY A 83 5.28 -3.59 7.89
C GLY A 83 5.80 -3.18 6.50
N ILE A 84 5.77 -1.89 6.17
CA ILE A 84 6.43 -1.33 5.00
C ILE A 84 7.63 -0.52 5.49
N GLU A 85 8.83 -0.93 5.11
CA GLU A 85 10.06 -0.18 5.35
C GLU A 85 10.16 1.01 4.39
N ILE A 86 10.91 2.06 4.76
CA ILE A 86 10.99 3.29 3.95
C ILE A 86 11.57 3.01 2.56
N GLU A 87 12.47 2.04 2.44
CA GLU A 87 13.08 1.60 1.20
C GLU A 87 12.05 0.97 0.24
N ASP A 88 11.08 0.22 0.77
CA ASP A 88 9.99 -0.38 0.00
C ASP A 88 9.00 0.67 -0.55
N VAL A 89 8.97 1.87 0.05
CA VAL A 89 8.10 2.97 -0.39
C VAL A 89 8.56 3.54 -1.71
N GLU A 90 9.86 3.56 -1.98
CA GLU A 90 10.40 4.06 -3.25
C GLU A 90 9.94 3.21 -4.43
N GLU A 91 9.96 1.88 -4.25
CA GLU A 91 9.45 0.97 -5.27
C GLU A 91 7.94 1.08 -5.44
N ALA A 92 7.19 1.19 -4.33
CA ALA A 92 5.74 1.37 -4.33
C ALA A 92 5.30 2.69 -4.97
N ALA A 93 6.09 3.77 -4.82
CA ALA A 93 5.80 5.08 -5.40
C ALA A 93 5.70 5.06 -6.93
N ASN A 94 6.37 4.12 -7.60
CA ASN A 94 6.24 3.93 -9.06
C ASN A 94 4.84 3.48 -9.50
N PHE A 95 4.01 3.01 -8.57
CA PHE A 95 2.61 2.60 -8.80
C PHE A 95 1.62 3.56 -8.14
N LEU A 96 2.06 4.75 -7.74
CA LEU A 96 1.24 5.77 -7.11
C LEU A 96 1.26 7.05 -7.95
N VAL A 97 0.12 7.72 -8.00
CA VAL A 97 -0.03 9.02 -8.64
C VAL A 97 -0.87 9.94 -7.77
N ILE A 98 -0.52 11.22 -7.72
CA ILE A 98 -1.40 12.23 -7.13
C ILE A 98 -2.31 12.76 -8.23
N HIS A 99 -3.62 12.59 -8.06
CA HIS A 99 -4.64 13.12 -8.96
C HIS A 99 -5.64 13.91 -8.12
N ASP A 100 -5.89 15.17 -8.49
CA ASP A 100 -6.76 16.10 -7.74
C ASP A 100 -6.44 16.20 -6.23
N GLY A 101 -5.15 16.09 -5.87
CA GLY A 101 -4.69 16.11 -4.48
C GLY A 101 -4.92 14.82 -3.71
N GLU A 102 -5.33 13.74 -4.37
CA GLU A 102 -5.53 12.41 -3.79
C GLU A 102 -4.46 11.44 -4.26
N LEU A 103 -3.95 10.61 -3.34
CA LEU A 103 -3.00 9.54 -3.66
C LEU A 103 -3.75 8.30 -4.18
N ILE A 104 -3.57 7.99 -5.46
CA ILE A 104 -4.28 6.90 -6.14
C ILE A 104 -3.28 5.82 -6.59
N PHE A 105 -3.69 4.56 -6.48
CA PHE A 105 -2.95 3.42 -7.02
C PHE A 105 -3.16 3.29 -8.54
N GLN A 106 -2.06 3.24 -9.29
CA GLN A 106 -2.03 3.06 -10.73
C GLN A 106 -1.69 1.59 -11.09
N HIS A 107 -2.56 0.95 -11.88
CA HIS A 107 -2.45 -0.46 -12.27
C HIS A 107 -1.38 -0.72 -13.33
#